data_AF-A0A484C8I7-F1
#
_entry.id   AF-A0A484C8I7-F1
#
_cell.length_a   1.000
_cell.length_b   1.000
_cell.length_c   1.000
_cell.angle_alpha   90.00
_cell.angle_beta   90.00
_cell.angle_gamma   90.00
#
_symmetry.space_group_name_H-M   'P 1'
#
loop_
_entity.id
_entity.type
_entity.pdbx_description
1 polymer ?
#
loop_
_entity_poly.entity_id
_entity_poly.type
_entity_poly.pdbx_seq_one_letter_code
_entity_poly.pdbx_strand_id
1 'polypeptide(L)'
;MYAFKAFPAKEDFEAVAKALVQTHPCLKESGSSSGWNGWKNSLKFKMGNYRTKMRQLGRVDVTVNGGKRGRYTENGEPPHKGIKKPRKGEINFLPEYPEGRDDHNLEEAR
;
A
#
# COMPACT_ATOMS: atom_id res chain seq x y z
N MET A 1 -19.58 -1.19 -27.84
CA MET A 1 -18.62 -2.10 -27.20
C MET A 1 -17.81 -1.27 -26.20
N TYR A 2 -17.88 -1.55 -24.90
CA TYR A 2 -17.15 -0.75 -23.90
C TYR A 2 -15.70 -1.23 -23.81
N ALA A 3 -14.75 -0.33 -24.03
CA ALA A 3 -13.33 -0.64 -23.89
C ALA A 3 -12.95 -0.66 -22.40
N PHE A 4 -12.46 -1.79 -21.92
CA PHE A 4 -11.94 -1.91 -20.55
C PHE A 4 -10.49 -1.42 -20.50
N LYS A 5 -10.22 -0.41 -19.66
CA LYS A 5 -8.87 0.10 -19.42
C LYS A 5 -8.38 -0.36 -18.04
N ALA A 6 -7.49 -1.36 -18.02
CA ALA A 6 -6.96 -1.93 -16.79
C ALA A 6 -6.19 -0.89 -15.94
N PHE A 7 -5.46 0.01 -16.60
CA PHE A 7 -4.66 1.07 -15.99
C PHE A 7 -5.10 2.44 -16.54
N PRO A 8 -6.19 3.02 -16.00
CA PRO A 8 -6.61 4.37 -16.36
C PRO A 8 -5.57 5.40 -15.92
N ALA A 9 -5.42 6.44 -16.73
CA ALA A 9 -4.62 7.61 -16.43
C ALA A 9 -5.38 8.55 -15.47
N LYS A 10 -4.70 9.59 -14.98
CA LYS A 10 -5.30 10.55 -14.04
C LYS A 10 -6.51 11.24 -14.65
N GLU A 11 -6.42 11.57 -15.92
CA GLU A 11 -7.41 12.28 -16.72
C GLU A 11 -8.69 11.46 -16.86
N ASP A 12 -8.55 10.13 -17.00
CA ASP A 12 -9.68 9.20 -17.04
C ASP A 12 -10.48 9.25 -15.73
N PHE A 13 -9.80 9.27 -14.58
CA PHE A 13 -10.46 9.38 -13.28
C PHE A 13 -11.14 10.73 -13.08
N GLU A 14 -10.54 11.81 -13.57
CA GLU A 14 -11.11 13.16 -13.51
C GLU A 14 -12.38 13.27 -14.36
N ALA A 15 -12.35 12.74 -15.58
CA ALA A 15 -13.51 12.70 -16.46
C ALA A 15 -14.69 11.94 -15.83
N VAL A 16 -14.42 10.75 -15.26
CA VAL A 16 -15.46 9.94 -14.62
C VAL A 16 -15.99 10.59 -13.35
N ALA A 17 -15.12 11.15 -12.50
CA ALA A 17 -15.54 11.82 -11.27
C ALA A 17 -16.42 13.05 -11.57
N LYS A 18 -16.05 13.84 -12.59
CA LYS A 18 -16.84 14.97 -13.05
C LYS A 18 -18.20 14.51 -13.58
N ALA A 19 -18.23 13.50 -14.45
CA ALA A 19 -19.47 12.96 -15.00
C ALA A 19 -20.39 12.38 -13.91
N LEU A 20 -19.83 11.72 -12.90
CA LEU A 20 -20.56 11.18 -11.75
C LEU A 20 -21.32 12.28 -11.00
N VAL A 21 -20.63 13.37 -10.65
CA VAL A 21 -21.25 14.48 -9.92
C VAL A 21 -22.22 15.29 -10.81
N GLN A 22 -21.94 15.42 -12.11
CA GLN A 22 -22.87 16.05 -13.06
C GLN A 22 -24.17 15.26 -13.21
N THR A 23 -24.09 13.93 -13.24
CA THR A 23 -25.26 13.04 -13.34
C THR A 23 -26.02 12.97 -12.02
N HIS A 24 -25.30 13.04 -10.90
CA HIS A 24 -25.87 12.97 -9.55
C HIS A 24 -25.42 14.17 -8.71
N PRO A 25 -26.09 15.33 -8.84
CA PRO A 25 -25.70 16.55 -8.13
C PRO A 25 -25.67 16.41 -6.60
N CYS A 26 -26.44 15.47 -6.03
CA CYS A 26 -26.43 15.16 -4.60
C CYS A 26 -25.09 14.60 -4.08
N LEU A 27 -24.22 14.13 -4.97
CA LEU A 27 -22.88 13.65 -4.61
C LEU A 27 -21.84 14.79 -4.57
N LYS A 28 -22.19 16.02 -4.93
CA LYS A 28 -21.23 17.13 -4.97
C LYS A 28 -20.64 17.42 -3.59
N GLU A 29 -19.32 17.48 -3.50
CA GLU A 29 -18.60 17.77 -2.26
C GLU A 29 -18.68 19.26 -1.91
N SER A 30 -19.20 19.58 -0.72
CA SER A 30 -19.19 20.93 -0.16
C SER A 30 -17.76 21.35 0.23
N GLY A 31 -17.35 22.56 -0.15
CA GLY A 31 -16.02 23.11 0.18
C GLY A 31 -14.87 22.67 -0.74
N SER A 32 -15.14 21.81 -1.73
CA SER A 32 -14.18 21.46 -2.78
C SER A 32 -14.30 22.43 -3.95
N SER A 33 -13.18 23.00 -4.43
CA SER A 33 -13.19 23.93 -5.57
C SER A 33 -13.76 23.31 -6.86
N SER A 34 -13.61 22.00 -7.03
CA SER A 34 -14.15 21.24 -8.16
C SER A 34 -15.47 20.54 -7.85
N GLY A 35 -15.74 20.25 -6.57
CA GLY A 35 -16.92 19.49 -6.13
C GLY A 35 -16.86 17.98 -6.37
N TRP A 36 -15.76 17.45 -6.94
CA TRP A 36 -15.61 16.03 -7.29
C TRP A 36 -14.23 15.42 -6.95
N ASN A 37 -13.33 16.18 -6.32
CA ASN A 37 -11.96 15.74 -6.08
C ASN A 37 -11.83 14.52 -5.17
N GLY A 38 -12.66 14.39 -4.12
CA GLY A 38 -12.67 13.19 -3.28
C GLY A 38 -13.21 11.97 -4.04
N TRP A 39 -14.22 12.13 -4.90
CA TRP A 39 -14.68 11.07 -5.80
C TRP A 39 -13.59 10.53 -6.72
N LYS A 40 -12.72 11.39 -7.26
CA LYS A 40 -11.53 10.94 -8.02
C LYS A 40 -10.66 9.98 -7.20
N ASN A 41 -10.39 10.33 -5.93
CA ASN A 41 -9.58 9.47 -5.05
C ASN A 41 -10.30 8.15 -4.76
N SER A 42 -11.59 8.21 -4.43
CA SER A 42 -12.42 7.02 -4.18
C SER A 42 -12.44 6.07 -5.39
N LEU A 43 -12.56 6.60 -6.61
CA LEU A 43 -12.50 5.83 -7.85
C LEU A 43 -11.12 5.18 -8.06
N LYS A 44 -10.04 5.93 -7.78
CA LYS A 44 -8.67 5.40 -7.84
C LYS A 44 -8.47 4.22 -6.88
N PHE A 45 -8.94 4.34 -5.64
CA PHE A 45 -8.91 3.24 -4.66
C PHE A 45 -9.78 2.06 -5.09
N LYS A 46 -11.01 2.32 -5.54
CA LYS A 46 -11.92 1.28 -6.04
C LYS A 46 -11.30 0.49 -7.18
N MET A 47 -10.68 1.17 -8.15
CA MET A 47 -9.98 0.53 -9.26
C MET A 47 -8.76 -0.27 -8.81
N GLY A 48 -8.00 0.21 -7.81
CA GLY A 48 -6.91 -0.56 -7.20
C GLY A 48 -7.37 -1.87 -6.55
N ASN A 49 -8.48 -1.80 -5.80
CA ASN A 49 -9.08 -2.97 -5.17
C ASN A 49 -9.63 -3.95 -6.21
N TYR A 50 -10.30 -3.43 -7.25
CA TYR A 50 -10.79 -4.25 -8.36
C TYR A 50 -9.65 -4.98 -9.07
N ARG A 51 -8.56 -4.29 -9.42
CA ARG A 51 -7.36 -4.93 -10.00
C ARG A 51 -6.79 -6.01 -9.09
N THR A 52 -6.75 -5.78 -7.77
CA THR A 52 -6.27 -6.79 -6.81
C THR A 52 -7.14 -8.05 -6.84
N LYS A 53 -8.47 -7.90 -6.91
CA LYS A 53 -9.40 -9.03 -7.05
C LYS A 53 -9.25 -9.73 -8.40
N MET A 54 -9.18 -8.97 -9.50
CA MET A 54 -9.03 -9.55 -10.83
C MET A 54 -7.71 -10.32 -10.96
N ARG A 55 -6.64 -9.80 -10.34
CA ARG A 55 -5.35 -10.50 -10.24
C ARG A 55 -5.51 -11.83 -9.52
N GLN A 56 -6.18 -11.86 -8.37
CA GLN A 56 -6.46 -13.08 -7.62
C GLN A 56 -7.21 -14.15 -8.42
N LEU A 57 -8.00 -13.73 -9.41
CA LEU A 57 -8.74 -14.61 -10.32
C LEU A 57 -7.93 -15.01 -11.57
N GLY A 58 -6.65 -14.64 -11.66
CA GLY A 58 -5.78 -15.00 -12.79
C GLY A 58 -6.03 -14.22 -14.09
N ARG A 59 -6.67 -13.04 -14.04
CA ARG A 59 -6.92 -12.20 -15.22
C ARG A 59 -5.62 -11.63 -15.80
N VAL A 60 -5.30 -12.00 -17.04
CA VAL A 60 -3.99 -11.77 -17.70
C VAL A 60 -3.62 -10.29 -17.81
N ASP A 61 -4.61 -9.44 -18.07
CA ASP A 61 -4.51 -7.98 -18.19
C ASP A 61 -4.03 -7.27 -16.91
N VAL A 62 -4.13 -7.92 -15.74
CA VAL A 62 -3.73 -7.36 -14.44
C VAL A 62 -2.64 -8.15 -13.71
N THR A 63 -2.32 -9.37 -14.18
CA THR A 63 -1.28 -10.25 -13.60
C THR A 63 0.13 -9.87 -14.02
N VAL A 64 0.32 -9.24 -15.18
CA VAL A 64 1.63 -8.73 -15.67
C VAL A 64 2.37 -7.85 -14.65
N ASN A 65 1.61 -7.08 -13.85
CA ASN A 65 2.14 -6.21 -12.79
C ASN A 65 2.11 -6.86 -11.39
N GLY A 66 2.00 -8.19 -11.33
CA GLY A 66 1.86 -9.01 -10.12
C GLY A 66 3.16 -9.30 -9.37
N GLY A 67 4.30 -9.21 -10.05
CA GLY A 67 5.57 -9.81 -9.64
C GLY A 67 6.21 -9.27 -8.35
N LYS A 68 5.86 -8.05 -7.88
CA LYS A 68 6.56 -7.41 -6.75
C LYS A 68 6.45 -8.14 -5.39
N ARG A 69 5.50 -9.06 -5.22
CA ARG A 69 5.37 -9.86 -3.97
C ARG A 69 5.33 -11.36 -4.20
N GLY A 70 5.64 -11.83 -5.40
CA GLY A 70 5.96 -13.25 -5.56
C GLY A 70 4.83 -14.26 -5.48
N ARG A 71 3.58 -13.81 -5.36
CA ARG A 71 2.41 -14.69 -5.35
C ARG A 71 1.89 -15.04 -6.76
N TYR A 72 2.57 -14.52 -7.78
CA TYR A 72 2.17 -14.59 -9.20
C TYR A 72 3.37 -14.79 -10.14
N THR A 73 4.52 -15.26 -9.63
CA THR A 73 5.61 -15.75 -10.48
C THR A 73 5.23 -17.14 -10.99
N GLU A 74 5.57 -17.49 -12.24
CA GLU A 74 5.19 -18.79 -12.82
C GLU A 74 5.68 -19.99 -11.98
N ASN A 75 6.79 -19.77 -11.27
CA ASN A 75 7.43 -20.76 -10.39
C ASN A 75 6.98 -20.68 -8.91
N GLY A 76 6.00 -19.85 -8.57
CA GLY A 76 5.38 -19.79 -7.22
C GLY A 76 6.30 -19.38 -6.07
N GLU A 77 7.57 -19.05 -6.34
CA GLU A 77 8.56 -18.61 -5.37
C GLU A 77 8.52 -17.08 -5.24
N PRO A 78 8.21 -16.54 -4.04
CA PRO A 78 8.36 -15.12 -3.83
C PRO A 78 9.79 -14.62 -3.91
N PRO A 79 10.06 -13.45 -4.51
CA PRO A 79 11.42 -12.89 -4.59
C PRO A 79 12.02 -12.60 -3.21
N HIS A 80 11.20 -12.64 -2.14
CA HIS A 80 11.63 -12.47 -0.75
C HIS A 80 11.70 -13.78 0.05
N LYS A 81 11.49 -14.96 -0.55
CA LYS A 81 11.53 -16.25 0.17
C LYS A 81 12.89 -16.51 0.84
N GLY A 82 13.98 -16.02 0.26
CA GLY A 82 15.34 -16.14 0.81
C GLY A 82 15.81 -14.95 1.65
N ILE A 83 15.02 -13.88 1.76
CA ILE A 83 15.45 -12.68 2.48
C ILE A 83 15.00 -12.81 3.94
N LYS A 84 15.95 -13.16 4.82
CA LYS A 84 15.72 -13.14 6.27
C LYS A 84 15.31 -11.72 6.69
N LYS A 85 14.15 -11.59 7.32
CA LYS A 85 13.73 -10.32 7.94
C LYS A 85 14.48 -10.17 9.26
N PRO A 86 14.94 -8.96 9.63
CA PRO A 86 15.44 -8.73 10.97
C PRO A 86 14.35 -9.12 11.99
N ARG A 87 14.70 -9.99 12.94
CA ARG A 87 13.81 -10.31 14.08
C ARG A 87 13.64 -9.04 14.89
N LYS A 88 12.42 -8.55 14.99
CA LYS A 88 12.09 -7.40 15.83
C LYS A 88 12.17 -7.88 17.29
N GLY A 89 13.33 -7.72 17.95
CA GLY A 89 13.43 -8.07 19.37
C GLY A 89 14.82 -8.32 20.00
N GLU A 90 15.93 -8.39 19.25
CA GLU A 90 17.25 -8.54 19.89
C GLU A 90 17.95 -7.18 20.04
N ILE A 91 17.55 -6.43 21.07
CA ILE A 91 18.43 -5.45 21.71
C ILE A 91 18.23 -5.59 23.22
N ASN A 92 18.70 -6.70 23.78
CA ASN A 92 19.03 -6.80 25.21
C ASN A 92 20.55 -6.86 25.33
N PHE A 93 21.26 -5.86 24.78
CA PHE A 93 22.65 -5.69 25.14
C PHE A 93 22.69 -4.93 26.46
N LEU A 94 22.66 -5.68 27.55
CA LEU A 94 23.16 -5.20 28.83
C LEU A 94 24.65 -5.60 28.86
N PRO A 95 25.60 -4.68 28.67
CA PRO A 95 27.00 -5.00 28.93
C PRO A 95 27.11 -5.40 30.41
N GLU A 96 27.83 -6.50 30.67
CA GLU A 96 28.15 -6.88 32.05
C GLU A 96 28.93 -5.74 32.72
N TYR A 97 28.65 -5.48 34.00
CA TYR A 97 29.40 -4.49 34.75
C TYR A 97 30.88 -4.91 34.81
N PRO A 98 31.82 -3.95 34.73
CA PRO A 98 33.23 -4.24 34.98
C PRO A 98 33.43 -4.94 36.33
N GLU A 99 34.43 -5.82 36.43
CA GLU A 99 34.74 -6.51 37.70
C GLU A 99 34.80 -5.52 38.88
N GLY A 100 33.96 -5.78 39.89
CA GLY A 100 33.88 -4.96 41.11
C GLY A 100 32.95 -3.75 41.05
N ARG A 101 32.15 -3.57 39.98
CA ARG A 101 31.10 -2.54 39.93
C ARG A 101 29.70 -3.15 39.91
N ASP A 102 28.79 -2.52 40.65
CA ASP A 102 27.36 -2.77 40.61
C ASP A 102 26.61 -1.45 40.35
N ASP A 103 25.28 -1.51 40.20
CA ASP A 103 24.44 -0.33 39.96
C ASP A 103 24.59 0.75 41.03
N HIS A 104 24.86 0.33 42.28
CA HIS A 104 24.94 1.23 43.41
C HIS A 104 26.21 2.09 43.37
N ASN A 105 27.33 1.52 42.91
CA ASN A 105 28.62 2.21 42.77
C ASN A 105 28.70 3.09 41.51
N LEU A 106 27.87 2.86 40.50
CA LEU A 106 27.91 3.61 39.24
C LEU A 106 27.22 4.98 39.35
N GLU A 107 26.20 5.09 40.21
CA GLU A 107 25.48 6.35 40.51
C GLU A 107 26.37 7.35 41.28
N GLU A 108 27.33 6.87 42.07
CA GLU A 108 28.22 7.70 42.89
C GLU A 108 29.37 8.34 42.09
N ALA A 109 29.63 7.85 40.87
CA ALA A 109 30.69 8.33 39.97
C ALA A 109 30.21 9.36 38.92
N ARG A 110 28.99 9.89 39.06
CA ARG A 110 28.43 10.97 38.23
C ARG A 110 28.70 12.35 38.82
#